data_AF-A0A2E3QY02-F1
#
_entry.id   AF-A0A2E3QY02-F1
#
_cell.length_a   1.000
_cell.length_b   1.000
_cell.length_c   1.000
_cell.angle_alpha   90.00
_cell.angle_beta   90.00
_cell.angle_gamma   90.00
#
_symmetry.space_group_name_H-M   'P 1'
#
loop_
_entity.id
_entity.type
_entity.pdbx_description
1 polymer ?
#
loop_
_entity_poly.entity_id
_entity_poly.type
_entity_poly.pdbx_seq_one_letter_code
_entity_poly.pdbx_strand_id
1 'polypeptide(L)'
;MRRLALLLPALLLVAACDSSSPEDALVGTWTLTAAQIDTRVTSSTAQTIPDRTVEPTGTIAITGATTASLGSVVNLFADADGTVNLAVESTSPLSTTGYVQLVLLETATESQASLIDADAGLSYNAYFTPRRSLIARSGGRFTVAPITMSSGTATATASGTLRYPDLALTPGTPAVVERFEEPFDGTVRFTFEEDGTFRATAFTPDDDQDVTGTWALVDGDVRVTVTQGGQTEVVTFRTTVEGNTLELVATDIGDLSCTDECLSFYESTAFATPGSISAVDFLLTYRFRSGTSAAARPVPAARRQNERAVRPTLPILGF
;
A
#
# COMPACT_ATOMS: atom_id res chain seq x y z
N MET A 1 -62.79 -40.99 -3.41
CA MET A 1 -62.36 -39.91 -2.50
C MET A 1 -60.92 -39.54 -2.85
N ARG A 2 -60.66 -38.23 -3.07
CA ARG A 2 -59.37 -37.47 -2.98
C ARG A 2 -58.13 -38.05 -3.71
N ARG A 3 -57.59 -37.47 -4.79
CA ARG A 3 -56.90 -36.16 -4.99
C ARG A 3 -55.79 -35.85 -3.96
N LEU A 4 -54.62 -35.44 -4.49
CA LEU A 4 -53.31 -35.10 -3.87
C LEU A 4 -52.50 -36.35 -3.45
N ALA A 5 -51.26 -36.59 -3.86
CA ALA A 5 -50.18 -35.67 -4.18
C ALA A 5 -49.26 -36.21 -5.30
N LEU A 6 -49.49 -35.72 -6.53
CA LEU A 6 -48.37 -35.40 -7.43
C LEU A 6 -47.91 -34.00 -7.00
N LEU A 7 -46.64 -33.83 -6.61
CA LEU A 7 -45.84 -32.59 -6.62
C LEU A 7 -44.67 -32.64 -5.61
N LEU A 8 -43.89 -33.73 -5.56
CA LEU A 8 -42.73 -33.78 -4.64
C LEU A 8 -41.42 -34.43 -5.14
N PRO A 9 -41.22 -34.68 -6.45
CA PRO A 9 -39.86 -34.71 -6.99
C PRO A 9 -39.52 -33.52 -7.93
N ALA A 10 -40.49 -32.67 -8.30
CA ALA A 10 -40.25 -31.52 -9.17
C ALA A 10 -39.72 -30.26 -8.44
N LEU A 11 -39.70 -30.27 -7.11
CA LEU A 11 -39.19 -29.17 -6.27
C LEU A 11 -37.75 -29.40 -5.76
N LEU A 12 -37.11 -30.49 -6.17
CA LEU A 12 -35.71 -30.80 -5.84
C LEU A 12 -34.74 -30.55 -7.02
N LEU A 13 -35.20 -29.86 -8.07
CA LEU A 13 -34.41 -29.48 -9.25
C LEU A 13 -34.30 -27.96 -9.45
N VAL A 14 -34.69 -27.15 -8.46
CA VAL A 14 -34.61 -25.67 -8.52
C VAL A 14 -33.71 -25.10 -7.41
N ALA A 15 -32.88 -25.92 -6.76
CA ALA A 15 -32.03 -25.49 -5.64
C ALA A 15 -30.55 -25.85 -5.78
N ALA A 16 -30.08 -26.13 -7.01
CA ALA A 16 -28.66 -26.43 -7.27
C ALA A 16 -28.15 -25.89 -8.62
N CYS A 17 -28.77 -24.82 -9.14
CA CYS A 17 -28.26 -24.08 -10.30
C CYS A 17 -28.07 -22.60 -9.94
N ASP A 18 -27.38 -22.33 -8.83
CA ASP A 18 -26.66 -21.06 -8.63
C ASP A 18 -25.16 -21.38 -8.67
N SER A 19 -24.72 -22.12 -9.69
CA SER A 19 -23.35 -21.94 -10.17
C SER A 19 -23.40 -20.73 -11.10
N SER A 20 -23.58 -19.54 -10.53
CA SER A 20 -23.24 -18.30 -11.23
C SER A 20 -21.86 -18.54 -11.83
N SER A 21 -21.73 -18.40 -13.14
CA SER A 21 -20.39 -18.52 -13.74
C SER A 21 -19.48 -17.49 -13.04
N PRO A 22 -18.17 -17.74 -12.94
CA PRO A 22 -17.25 -16.76 -12.35
C PRO A 22 -17.39 -15.36 -12.98
N GLU A 23 -17.83 -15.30 -14.25
CA GLU A 23 -18.18 -14.07 -14.96
C GLU A 23 -19.41 -13.39 -14.35
N ASP A 24 -20.50 -14.13 -14.12
CA ASP A 24 -21.74 -13.60 -13.52
C ASP A 24 -21.51 -13.03 -12.11
N ALA A 25 -20.56 -13.60 -11.37
CA ALA A 25 -20.20 -13.14 -10.02
C ALA A 25 -19.42 -11.82 -10.03
N LEU A 26 -18.73 -11.48 -11.12
CA LEU A 26 -17.92 -10.28 -11.25
C LEU A 26 -18.70 -9.10 -11.84
N VAL A 27 -19.68 -9.39 -12.71
CA VAL A 27 -20.47 -8.36 -13.40
C VAL A 27 -21.18 -7.44 -12.40
N GLY A 28 -21.02 -6.13 -12.58
CA GLY A 28 -21.60 -5.10 -11.74
C GLY A 28 -20.59 -4.07 -11.26
N THR A 29 -21.03 -3.19 -10.36
CA THR A 29 -20.22 -2.08 -9.82
C THR A 29 -19.72 -2.37 -8.41
N TRP A 30 -18.41 -2.27 -8.25
CA TRP A 30 -17.65 -2.55 -7.05
C TRP A 30 -17.00 -1.27 -6.56
N THR A 31 -17.28 -0.89 -5.31
CA THR A 31 -16.66 0.29 -4.68
C THR A 31 -15.44 -0.14 -3.89
N LEU A 32 -14.29 0.48 -4.16
CA LEU A 32 -13.04 0.20 -3.47
C LEU A 32 -13.18 0.57 -2.00
N THR A 33 -12.69 -0.32 -1.14
CA THR A 33 -12.71 -0.15 0.31
C THR A 33 -11.32 -0.15 0.92
N ALA A 34 -10.35 -0.79 0.25
CA ALA A 34 -8.95 -0.73 0.60
C ALA A 34 -8.10 -1.09 -0.63
N ALA A 35 -6.93 -0.47 -0.77
CA ALA A 35 -5.86 -1.02 -1.57
C ALA A 35 -4.60 -1.14 -0.71
N GLN A 36 -3.81 -2.16 -1.02
CA GLN A 36 -2.66 -2.55 -0.22
C GLN A 36 -1.54 -3.00 -1.14
N ILE A 37 -0.33 -2.52 -0.87
CA ILE A 37 0.91 -2.94 -1.50
C ILE A 37 1.71 -3.69 -0.44
N ASP A 38 1.99 -4.95 -0.70
CA ASP A 38 2.95 -5.74 0.08
C ASP A 38 4.28 -5.81 -0.67
N THR A 39 5.36 -5.32 -0.07
CA THR A 39 6.72 -5.57 -0.55
C THR A 39 7.18 -6.91 0.01
N ARG A 40 7.54 -7.83 -0.88
CA ARG A 40 8.02 -9.17 -0.53
C ARG A 40 9.48 -9.30 -0.90
N VAL A 41 10.27 -9.89 -0.02
CA VAL A 41 11.66 -10.22 -0.31
C VAL A 41 11.86 -11.72 -0.23
N THR A 42 12.68 -12.24 -1.13
CA THR A 42 13.21 -13.60 -1.03
C THR A 42 14.67 -13.52 -0.67
N SER A 43 15.06 -14.19 0.43
CA SER A 43 16.45 -14.25 0.83
C SER A 43 17.13 -15.54 0.36
N SER A 44 18.42 -15.46 0.05
CA SER A 44 19.30 -16.61 -0.23
C SER A 44 19.86 -17.24 1.06
N THR A 45 19.74 -16.56 2.20
CA THR A 45 20.28 -17.02 3.50
C THR A 45 19.24 -16.92 4.61
N ALA A 46 19.39 -17.77 5.63
CA ALA A 46 18.53 -17.70 6.80
C ALA A 46 18.99 -16.55 7.70
N GLN A 47 18.06 -15.66 8.05
CA GLN A 47 18.37 -14.50 8.88
C GLN A 47 17.10 -13.98 9.56
N THR A 48 17.30 -13.05 10.49
CA THR A 48 16.20 -12.36 11.18
C THR A 48 16.33 -10.88 10.91
N ILE A 49 15.21 -10.27 10.51
CA ILE A 49 15.10 -8.84 10.25
C ILE A 49 13.99 -8.24 11.13
N PRO A 50 13.92 -6.90 11.29
CA PRO A 50 12.80 -6.26 11.95
C PRO A 50 11.50 -6.44 11.14
N ASP A 51 10.43 -6.90 11.76
CA ASP A 51 9.11 -7.02 11.14
C ASP A 51 8.42 -5.65 11.08
N ARG A 52 8.57 -4.94 9.96
CA ARG A 52 7.95 -3.62 9.76
C ARG A 52 6.48 -3.70 9.34
N THR A 53 5.91 -4.90 9.22
CA THR A 53 4.48 -5.09 8.92
C THR A 53 3.60 -4.99 10.18
N VAL A 54 4.24 -4.94 11.36
CA VAL A 54 3.60 -4.86 12.66
C VAL A 54 4.03 -3.57 13.36
N GLU A 55 3.11 -2.95 14.10
CA GLU A 55 3.44 -1.78 14.92
C GLU A 55 4.57 -2.10 15.91
N PRO A 56 5.58 -1.22 16.03
CA PRO A 56 6.64 -1.42 17.00
C PRO A 56 6.14 -1.13 18.42
N THR A 57 6.91 -1.60 19.39
CA THR A 57 6.74 -1.27 20.81
C THR A 57 7.71 -0.17 21.24
N GLY A 58 7.32 0.62 22.23
CA GLY A 58 8.11 1.78 22.68
C GLY A 58 7.79 3.03 21.86
N THR A 59 8.52 4.11 22.14
CA THR A 59 8.32 5.41 21.48
C THR A 59 9.62 6.22 21.46
N ILE A 60 9.70 7.18 20.55
CA ILE A 60 10.66 8.29 20.62
C ILE A 60 9.89 9.53 21.08
N ALA A 61 10.19 10.00 22.28
CA ALA A 61 9.57 11.19 22.84
C ALA A 61 10.26 12.46 22.33
N ILE A 62 9.45 13.43 21.92
CA ILE A 62 9.85 14.80 21.66
C ILE A 62 9.35 15.67 22.81
N THR A 63 10.24 16.45 23.42
CA THR A 63 9.92 17.31 24.57
C THR A 63 10.50 18.72 24.40
N GLY A 64 9.87 19.73 24.99
CA GLY A 64 10.30 21.14 24.91
C GLY A 64 9.24 22.01 24.24
N ALA A 65 9.64 22.75 23.21
CA ALA A 65 8.76 23.61 22.41
C ALA A 65 7.67 22.83 21.65
N THR A 66 7.94 21.56 21.37
CA THR A 66 6.97 20.58 20.84
C THR A 66 6.91 19.40 21.82
N THR A 67 5.71 18.86 22.06
CA THR A 67 5.53 17.59 22.77
C THR A 67 4.81 16.60 21.88
N ALA A 68 5.51 15.53 21.51
CA ALA A 68 4.99 14.48 20.64
C ALA A 68 5.62 13.14 21.00
N SER A 69 4.99 12.06 20.54
CA SER A 69 5.52 10.71 20.65
C SER A 69 5.51 10.08 19.27
N LEU A 70 6.69 9.70 18.79
CA LEU A 70 6.87 9.08 17.48
C LEU A 70 6.84 7.57 17.63
N GLY A 71 6.09 6.91 16.75
CA GLY A 71 5.76 5.49 16.84
C GLY A 71 6.08 4.70 15.57
N SER A 72 6.35 5.34 14.44
CA SER A 72 6.50 4.63 13.15
C SER A 72 7.77 5.04 12.43
N VAL A 73 8.59 4.07 12.01
CA VAL A 73 9.71 4.28 11.10
C VAL A 73 9.21 4.25 9.66
N VAL A 74 9.25 5.41 9.01
CA VAL A 74 8.72 5.61 7.65
C VAL A 74 9.75 5.27 6.60
N ASN A 75 10.99 5.70 6.84
CA ASN A 75 12.07 5.50 5.91
C ASN A 75 13.35 5.21 6.67
N LEU A 76 14.07 4.17 6.24
CA LEU A 76 15.47 4.03 6.52
C LEU A 76 16.24 3.57 5.29
N PHE A 77 17.17 4.37 4.80
CA PHE A 77 18.14 3.94 3.79
C PHE A 77 19.56 4.14 4.30
N ALA A 78 20.41 3.18 3.94
CA ALA A 78 21.85 3.33 4.03
C ALA A 78 22.39 3.43 2.60
N ASP A 79 22.93 4.58 2.21
CA ASP A 79 23.61 4.67 0.91
C ASP A 79 24.99 4.00 0.94
N ALA A 80 25.57 3.80 -0.24
CA ALA A 80 26.90 3.18 -0.39
C ALA A 80 28.01 3.98 0.33
N ASP A 81 27.78 5.27 0.59
CA ASP A 81 28.70 6.17 1.29
C ASP A 81 28.57 6.08 2.82
N GLY A 82 27.70 5.19 3.31
CA GLY A 82 27.46 4.93 4.72
C GLY A 82 26.53 5.95 5.39
N THR A 83 25.81 6.74 4.59
CA THR A 83 24.79 7.66 5.05
C THR A 83 23.58 6.90 5.54
N VAL A 84 23.31 6.95 6.85
CA VAL A 84 22.08 6.38 7.42
C VAL A 84 21.06 7.48 7.59
N ASN A 85 19.92 7.37 6.92
CA ASN A 85 18.77 8.25 7.12
C ASN A 85 17.67 7.52 7.88
N LEU A 86 17.15 8.05 9.00
CA LEU A 86 15.97 7.53 9.70
C LEU A 86 14.90 8.60 9.81
N ALA A 87 13.71 8.33 9.27
CA ALA A 87 12.51 9.12 9.48
C ALA A 87 11.55 8.40 10.44
N VAL A 88 11.15 9.07 11.53
CA VAL A 88 10.16 8.56 12.48
C VAL A 88 9.05 9.58 12.70
N GLU A 89 7.79 9.17 12.81
CA GLU A 89 6.64 10.09 12.95
C GLU A 89 5.55 9.68 13.97
N SER A 90 4.66 10.62 14.32
CA SER A 90 3.58 10.48 15.33
C SER A 90 2.21 10.10 14.79
N THR A 91 2.01 10.17 13.48
CA THR A 91 0.77 9.85 12.77
C THR A 91 1.20 9.04 11.55
N SER A 92 0.59 7.88 11.33
CA SER A 92 0.91 6.94 10.23
C SER A 92 1.28 7.67 8.92
N PRO A 93 2.21 7.12 8.10
CA PRO A 93 2.67 7.80 6.87
C PRO A 93 1.57 7.95 5.81
N LEU A 94 0.40 7.43 6.13
CA LEU A 94 -0.81 7.35 5.33
C LEU A 94 -1.82 8.45 5.68
N SER A 95 -1.50 9.37 6.59
CA SER A 95 -2.44 10.42 7.04
C SER A 95 -2.15 11.78 6.42
N THR A 96 -3.20 12.42 5.87
CA THR A 96 -3.14 13.72 5.18
C THR A 96 -3.29 14.94 6.09
N THR A 97 -3.39 14.76 7.42
CA THR A 97 -3.62 15.87 8.36
C THR A 97 -2.57 15.92 9.47
N GLY A 98 -1.53 16.73 9.27
CA GLY A 98 -0.54 17.09 10.30
C GLY A 98 0.38 15.95 10.75
N TYR A 99 1.70 16.17 10.76
CA TYR A 99 2.64 15.20 11.30
C TYR A 99 3.84 15.87 11.95
N VAL A 100 4.41 15.16 12.95
CA VAL A 100 5.73 15.46 13.51
C VAL A 100 6.67 14.38 13.02
N GLN A 101 7.77 14.76 12.36
CA GLN A 101 8.78 13.84 11.84
C GLN A 101 10.16 14.17 12.37
N LEU A 102 10.87 13.15 12.88
CA LEU A 102 12.29 13.22 13.19
C LEU A 102 13.10 12.54 12.10
N VAL A 103 13.94 13.30 11.42
CA VAL A 103 14.92 12.83 10.43
C VAL A 103 16.31 12.84 11.06
N LEU A 104 16.97 11.69 11.05
CA LEU A 104 18.35 11.53 11.54
C LEU A 104 19.23 11.10 10.39
N LEU A 105 20.26 11.88 10.10
CA LEU A 105 21.22 11.64 9.03
C LEU A 105 22.61 11.42 9.63
N GLU A 106 23.29 10.35 9.28
CA GLU A 106 24.67 10.10 9.68
C GLU A 106 25.54 9.77 8.48
N THR A 107 26.42 10.68 8.06
CA THR A 107 27.38 10.44 6.96
C THR A 107 28.73 9.94 7.51
N ALA A 108 29.72 9.74 6.65
CA ALA A 108 31.08 9.42 7.06
C ALA A 108 31.71 10.49 7.98
N THR A 109 31.38 11.77 7.80
CA THR A 109 32.07 12.90 8.44
C THR A 109 31.21 13.68 9.45
N GLU A 110 29.90 13.64 9.32
CA GLU A 110 28.98 14.43 10.13
C GLU A 110 27.69 13.69 10.49
N SER A 111 26.92 14.27 11.40
CA SER A 111 25.56 13.81 11.68
C SER A 111 24.63 14.99 11.87
N GLN A 112 23.40 14.85 11.40
CA GLN A 112 22.36 15.85 11.45
C GLN A 112 21.09 15.24 12.04
N ALA A 113 20.37 16.04 12.82
CA ALA A 113 19.01 15.74 13.23
C ALA A 113 18.11 16.90 12.83
N SER A 114 16.96 16.60 12.24
CA SER A 114 15.94 17.55 11.86
C SER A 114 14.59 17.08 12.38
N LEU A 115 13.91 17.94 13.15
CA LEU A 115 12.53 17.71 13.58
C LEU A 115 11.64 18.65 12.78
N ILE A 116 10.70 18.09 12.03
CA ILE A 116 9.69 18.81 11.25
C ILE A 116 8.38 18.71 12.02
N ASP A 117 7.83 19.86 12.38
CA ASP A 117 6.51 19.98 13.00
C ASP A 117 5.61 20.70 11.99
N ALA A 118 4.86 19.92 11.22
CA ALA A 118 4.03 20.45 10.12
C ALA A 118 2.91 21.34 10.65
N ASP A 119 2.37 21.03 11.83
CA ASP A 119 1.29 21.80 12.46
C ASP A 119 1.79 23.17 12.94
N ALA A 120 3.01 23.23 13.46
CA ALA A 120 3.64 24.49 13.85
C ALA A 120 4.27 25.23 12.67
N GLY A 121 4.46 24.58 11.51
CA GLY A 121 5.23 25.11 10.40
C GLY A 121 6.70 25.35 10.76
N LEU A 122 7.27 24.55 11.66
CA LEU A 122 8.61 24.72 12.20
C LEU A 122 9.54 23.56 11.84
N SER A 123 10.82 23.88 11.68
CA SER A 123 11.91 22.90 11.58
C SER A 123 12.97 23.21 12.62
N TYR A 124 13.27 22.24 13.49
CA TYR A 124 14.34 22.29 14.47
C TYR A 124 15.52 21.47 13.94
N ASN A 125 16.74 21.99 14.06
CA ASN A 125 17.91 21.32 13.52
C ASN A 125 19.04 21.21 14.56
N ALA A 126 19.86 20.16 14.44
CA ALA A 126 21.12 20.01 15.14
C ALA A 126 22.16 19.38 14.20
N TYR A 127 23.39 19.86 14.27
CA TYR A 127 24.50 19.40 13.44
C TYR A 127 25.69 19.03 14.34
N PHE A 128 26.36 17.92 14.02
CA PHE A 128 27.44 17.36 14.82
C PHE A 128 28.68 17.10 13.96
N THR A 129 29.75 17.83 14.28
CA THR A 129 31.09 17.64 13.70
C THR A 129 32.12 17.65 14.85
N PRO A 130 32.94 16.60 15.03
CA PRO A 130 32.97 15.35 14.25
C PRO A 130 31.69 14.51 14.42
N ARG A 131 31.46 13.57 13.49
CA ARG A 131 30.33 12.60 13.53
C ARG A 131 30.17 12.00 14.92
N ARG A 132 28.92 11.88 15.38
CA ARG A 132 28.54 11.04 16.54
C ARG A 132 27.36 10.16 16.13
N SER A 133 27.32 8.93 16.62
CA SER A 133 26.15 8.07 16.36
C SER A 133 24.92 8.62 17.12
N LEU A 134 23.89 8.95 16.37
CA LEU A 134 22.56 9.38 16.79
C LEU A 134 21.62 8.18 16.97
N ILE A 135 21.87 7.08 16.24
CA ILE A 135 21.03 5.89 16.23
C ILE A 135 21.84 4.66 16.64
N ALA A 136 21.48 4.05 17.77
CA ALA A 136 21.95 2.71 18.12
C ALA A 136 20.97 1.64 17.61
N ARG A 137 21.51 0.57 17.01
CA ARG A 137 20.74 -0.51 16.38
C ARG A 137 21.18 -1.88 16.92
N SER A 138 20.22 -2.70 17.31
CA SER A 138 20.48 -4.10 17.73
C SER A 138 19.21 -4.94 17.69
N GLY A 139 19.13 -5.93 16.81
CA GLY A 139 18.04 -6.93 16.77
C GLY A 139 16.64 -6.31 16.78
N GLY A 140 16.27 -5.56 15.74
CA GLY A 140 14.95 -4.91 15.62
C GLY A 140 14.74 -3.68 16.52
N ARG A 141 15.71 -3.35 17.39
CA ARG A 141 15.66 -2.19 18.29
C ARG A 141 16.40 -0.99 17.72
N PHE A 142 15.72 0.15 17.69
CA PHE A 142 16.24 1.47 17.37
C PHE A 142 16.24 2.31 18.64
N THR A 143 17.40 2.86 19.01
CA THR A 143 17.53 3.75 20.16
C THR A 143 18.11 5.08 19.72
N VAL A 144 17.37 6.15 20.02
CA VAL A 144 17.78 7.53 19.76
C VAL A 144 18.25 8.12 21.09
N ALA A 145 19.56 8.43 21.16
CA ALA A 145 20.12 9.13 22.30
C ALA A 145 19.51 10.56 22.40
N PRO A 146 19.55 11.22 23.58
CA PRO A 146 19.07 12.59 23.69
C PRO A 146 19.73 13.54 22.69
N ILE A 147 18.92 14.11 21.81
CA ILE A 147 19.34 15.11 20.82
C ILE A 147 18.51 16.35 21.04
N THR A 148 19.15 17.43 21.46
CA THR A 148 18.54 18.76 21.53
C THR A 148 18.73 19.48 20.19
N MET A 149 17.62 19.96 19.64
CA MET A 149 17.52 20.71 18.39
C MET A 149 16.88 22.07 18.66
N SER A 150 17.17 23.05 17.80
CA SER A 150 16.65 24.42 17.98
C SER A 150 16.08 25.00 16.69
N SER A 151 15.10 25.89 16.86
CA SER A 151 14.53 26.75 15.81
C SER A 151 14.32 28.15 16.40
N GLY A 152 15.18 29.11 16.06
CA GLY A 152 15.20 30.41 16.72
C GLY A 152 15.47 30.29 18.22
N THR A 153 14.55 30.75 19.06
CA THR A 153 14.62 30.64 20.53
C THR A 153 13.96 29.37 21.09
N ALA A 154 13.23 28.64 20.25
CA ALA A 154 12.56 27.41 20.63
C ALA A 154 13.53 26.22 20.57
N THR A 155 13.40 25.29 21.52
CA THR A 155 14.21 24.07 21.57
C THR A 155 13.32 22.84 21.75
N ALA A 156 13.71 21.74 21.11
CA ALA A 156 13.07 20.44 21.25
C ALA A 156 14.15 19.39 21.51
N THR A 157 13.85 18.40 22.35
CA THR A 157 14.74 17.27 22.62
C THR A 157 14.04 15.98 22.23
N ALA A 158 14.70 15.20 21.35
CA ALA A 158 14.27 13.88 20.94
C ALA A 158 15.06 12.80 21.69
N SER A 159 14.38 11.80 22.22
CA SER A 159 15.03 10.61 22.80
C SER A 159 14.05 9.45 22.94
N GLY A 160 14.54 8.22 22.87
CA GLY A 160 13.71 7.06 23.18
C GLY A 160 14.15 5.79 22.49
N THR A 161 13.22 4.85 22.39
CA THR A 161 13.48 3.54 21.77
C THR A 161 12.23 3.02 21.09
N LEU A 162 12.40 2.50 19.89
CA LEU A 162 11.42 1.69 19.18
C LEU A 162 11.95 0.26 19.02
N ARG A 163 11.07 -0.73 19.13
CA ARG A 163 11.41 -2.14 18.90
C ARG A 163 10.33 -2.79 18.05
N TYR A 164 10.74 -3.20 16.85
CA TYR A 164 9.94 -4.07 16.01
C TYR A 164 10.05 -5.53 16.47
N PRO A 165 9.01 -6.35 16.26
CA PRO A 165 9.13 -7.80 16.34
C PRO A 165 10.19 -8.34 15.37
N ASP A 166 10.61 -9.58 15.60
CA ASP A 166 11.55 -10.27 14.73
C ASP A 166 10.80 -11.03 13.63
N LEU A 167 11.19 -10.83 12.36
CA LEU A 167 10.74 -11.60 11.21
C LEU A 167 11.88 -12.52 10.74
N ALA A 168 11.62 -13.82 10.73
CA ALA A 168 12.57 -14.81 10.23
C ALA A 168 12.43 -14.96 8.70
N LEU A 169 13.52 -14.70 7.97
CA LEU A 169 13.62 -14.99 6.55
C LEU A 169 14.12 -16.42 6.36
N THR A 170 13.33 -17.22 5.64
CA THR A 170 13.71 -18.58 5.25
C THR A 170 14.24 -18.56 3.82
N PRO A 171 15.39 -19.19 3.53
CA PRO A 171 15.96 -19.21 2.19
C PRO A 171 14.97 -19.66 1.12
N GLY A 172 14.90 -18.92 0.01
CA GLY A 172 14.06 -19.24 -1.15
C GLY A 172 12.55 -19.09 -0.91
N THR A 173 12.12 -18.62 0.26
CA THR A 173 10.70 -18.39 0.56
C THR A 173 10.43 -16.89 0.63
N PRO A 174 9.54 -16.35 -0.21
CA PRO A 174 9.14 -14.95 -0.12
C PRO A 174 8.50 -14.63 1.23
N ALA A 175 8.89 -13.49 1.83
CA ALA A 175 8.29 -12.96 3.05
C ALA A 175 7.90 -11.50 2.83
N VAL A 176 6.75 -11.09 3.36
CA VAL A 176 6.33 -9.67 3.36
C VAL A 176 7.17 -8.93 4.39
N VAL A 177 7.86 -7.87 3.97
CA VAL A 177 8.72 -7.06 4.85
C VAL A 177 8.22 -5.65 5.04
N GLU A 178 7.33 -5.19 4.15
CA GLU A 178 6.70 -3.89 4.23
C GLU A 178 5.28 -4.00 3.68
N ARG A 179 4.38 -3.27 4.32
CA ARG A 179 2.97 -3.19 3.95
C ARG A 179 2.56 -1.73 3.93
N PHE A 180 2.07 -1.30 2.79
CA PHE A 180 1.55 0.04 2.58
C PHE A 180 0.07 -0.08 2.24
N GLU A 181 -0.79 0.52 3.05
CA GLU A 181 -2.19 0.69 2.66
C GLU A 181 -2.29 2.03 1.94
N GLU A 182 -2.76 2.04 0.69
CA GLU A 182 -2.91 3.31 -0.04
C GLU A 182 -4.08 4.11 0.56
N PRO A 183 -3.83 5.31 1.13
CA PRO A 183 -4.90 6.19 1.52
C PRO A 183 -5.50 6.82 0.25
N PHE A 184 -6.80 6.66 0.05
CA PHE A 184 -7.50 7.30 -1.04
C PHE A 184 -8.39 8.41 -0.51
N ASP A 185 -8.10 9.66 -0.91
CA ASP A 185 -9.01 10.79 -0.72
C ASP A 185 -10.07 10.75 -1.84
N GLY A 186 -11.04 9.86 -1.69
CA GLY A 186 -12.10 9.73 -2.69
C GLY A 186 -12.84 8.40 -2.65
N THR A 187 -13.72 8.21 -3.64
CA THR A 187 -14.39 6.93 -3.90
C THR A 187 -13.92 6.39 -5.24
N VAL A 188 -13.33 5.19 -5.25
CA VAL A 188 -12.99 4.49 -6.50
C VAL A 188 -14.05 3.41 -6.77
N ARG A 189 -14.50 3.29 -8.02
CA ARG A 189 -15.46 2.27 -8.45
C ARG A 189 -14.98 1.57 -9.70
N PHE A 190 -15.02 0.24 -9.69
CA PHE A 190 -14.80 -0.59 -10.87
C PHE A 190 -16.13 -1.19 -11.32
N THR A 191 -16.43 -1.12 -12.61
CA THR A 191 -17.61 -1.73 -13.21
C THR A 191 -17.18 -2.70 -14.30
N PHE A 192 -17.58 -3.96 -14.14
CA PHE A 192 -17.41 -5.02 -15.12
C PHE A 192 -18.75 -5.27 -15.80
N GLU A 193 -18.88 -4.96 -17.08
CA GLU A 193 -20.12 -5.12 -17.84
C GLU A 193 -20.15 -6.49 -18.55
N GLU A 194 -21.36 -7.05 -18.74
CA GLU A 194 -21.55 -8.36 -19.41
C GLU A 194 -21.03 -8.39 -20.85
N ASP A 195 -20.91 -7.24 -21.51
CA ASP A 195 -20.40 -7.14 -22.87
C ASP A 195 -18.86 -7.10 -22.96
N GLY A 196 -18.18 -7.28 -21.82
CA GLY A 196 -16.73 -7.21 -21.70
C GLY A 196 -16.19 -5.79 -21.55
N THR A 197 -17.04 -4.77 -21.42
CA THR A 197 -16.60 -3.40 -21.14
C THR A 197 -16.20 -3.25 -19.68
N PHE A 198 -15.04 -2.63 -19.45
CA PHE A 198 -14.57 -2.24 -18.12
C PHE A 198 -14.66 -0.73 -17.95
N ARG A 199 -15.05 -0.28 -16.76
CA ARG A 199 -14.98 1.13 -16.36
C ARG A 199 -14.37 1.27 -14.98
N ALA A 200 -13.44 2.20 -14.82
CA ALA A 200 -12.99 2.64 -13.50
C ALA A 200 -13.28 4.13 -13.35
N THR A 201 -13.93 4.49 -12.25
CA THR A 201 -14.23 5.88 -11.89
C THR A 201 -13.61 6.21 -10.54
N ALA A 202 -12.84 7.28 -10.46
CA ALA A 202 -12.36 7.84 -9.21
C ALA A 202 -13.00 9.19 -8.97
N PHE A 203 -13.76 9.31 -7.89
CA PHE A 203 -14.37 10.55 -7.42
C PHE A 203 -13.46 11.15 -6.35
N THR A 204 -12.77 12.24 -6.67
CA THR A 204 -11.92 12.97 -5.72
C THR A 204 -12.54 14.34 -5.41
N PRO A 205 -12.15 15.02 -4.30
CA PRO A 205 -12.68 16.36 -3.99
C PRO A 205 -12.47 17.39 -5.10
N ASP A 206 -11.41 17.23 -5.88
CA ASP A 206 -10.97 18.22 -6.87
C ASP A 206 -11.37 17.86 -8.31
N ASP A 207 -11.50 16.57 -8.63
CA ASP A 207 -11.86 16.11 -9.98
C ASP A 207 -12.41 14.68 -10.01
N ASP A 208 -13.30 14.41 -10.97
CA ASP A 208 -13.80 13.07 -11.27
C ASP A 208 -13.05 12.51 -12.48
N GLN A 209 -12.48 11.32 -12.32
CA GLN A 209 -11.66 10.67 -13.33
C GLN A 209 -12.33 9.38 -13.81
N ASP A 210 -12.51 9.26 -15.12
CA ASP A 210 -13.12 8.09 -15.75
C ASP A 210 -12.15 7.42 -16.74
N VAL A 211 -12.03 6.10 -16.59
CA VAL A 211 -11.30 5.20 -17.46
C VAL A 211 -12.24 4.17 -18.04
N THR A 212 -12.13 3.94 -19.35
CA THR A 212 -12.82 2.84 -20.01
C THR A 212 -11.82 1.89 -20.66
N GLY A 213 -12.17 0.61 -20.65
CA GLY A 213 -11.35 -0.45 -21.19
C GLY A 213 -12.20 -1.69 -21.50
N THR A 214 -11.52 -2.81 -21.67
CA THR A 214 -12.15 -4.12 -21.79
C THR A 214 -11.67 -5.03 -20.66
N TRP A 215 -12.48 -6.02 -20.31
CA TRP A 215 -12.08 -7.10 -19.42
C TRP A 215 -12.47 -8.46 -20.01
N ALA A 216 -11.75 -9.50 -19.59
CA ALA A 216 -12.07 -10.88 -19.89
C ALA A 216 -11.56 -11.80 -18.79
N LEU A 217 -12.17 -12.96 -18.63
CA LEU A 217 -11.57 -14.06 -17.87
C LEU A 217 -10.63 -14.86 -18.79
N VAL A 218 -9.38 -15.00 -18.36
CA VAL A 218 -8.36 -15.79 -19.05
C VAL A 218 -7.75 -16.73 -18.03
N ASP A 219 -7.94 -18.04 -18.23
CA ASP A 219 -7.42 -19.10 -17.35
C ASP A 219 -7.80 -18.94 -15.86
N GLY A 220 -8.95 -18.31 -15.59
CA GLY A 220 -9.45 -18.06 -14.23
C GLY A 220 -9.04 -16.71 -13.62
N ASP A 221 -8.14 -15.97 -14.27
CA ASP A 221 -7.74 -14.62 -13.87
C ASP A 221 -8.52 -13.56 -14.67
N VAL A 222 -8.75 -12.39 -14.05
CA VAL A 222 -9.38 -11.24 -14.69
C VAL A 222 -8.30 -10.42 -15.39
N ARG A 223 -8.38 -10.34 -16.72
CA ARG A 223 -7.50 -9.49 -17.52
C ARG A 223 -8.22 -8.20 -17.88
N VAL A 224 -7.74 -7.07 -17.39
CA VAL A 224 -8.22 -5.73 -17.74
C VAL A 224 -7.27 -5.11 -18.75
N THR A 225 -7.81 -4.48 -19.79
CA THR A 225 -7.05 -3.74 -20.80
C THR A 225 -7.61 -2.34 -20.92
N VAL A 226 -6.77 -1.33 -20.70
CA VAL A 226 -7.15 0.08 -20.79
C VAL A 226 -6.25 0.77 -21.81
N THR A 227 -6.80 1.69 -22.59
CA THR A 227 -5.98 2.58 -23.44
C THR A 227 -6.15 4.02 -22.98
N GLN A 228 -5.08 4.62 -22.46
CA GLN A 228 -5.06 6.02 -22.06
C GLN A 228 -3.91 6.75 -22.75
N GLY A 229 -4.18 7.94 -23.29
CA GLY A 229 -3.12 8.79 -23.87
C GLY A 229 -2.39 8.19 -25.09
N GLY A 230 -2.91 7.13 -25.70
CA GLY A 230 -2.25 6.39 -26.79
C GLY A 230 -1.36 5.24 -26.33
N GLN A 231 -1.27 4.99 -25.02
CA GLN A 231 -0.63 3.81 -24.44
C GLN A 231 -1.71 2.81 -24.02
N THR A 232 -1.43 1.53 -24.24
CA THR A 232 -2.30 0.43 -23.82
C THR A 232 -1.62 -0.27 -22.67
N GLU A 233 -2.35 -0.38 -21.57
CA GLU A 233 -1.94 -1.10 -20.38
C GLU A 233 -2.83 -2.32 -20.20
N VAL A 234 -2.20 -3.39 -19.73
CA VAL A 234 -2.86 -4.65 -19.46
C VAL A 234 -2.47 -5.07 -18.06
N VAL A 235 -3.45 -5.29 -17.21
CA VAL A 235 -3.23 -5.82 -15.85
C VAL A 235 -4.03 -7.11 -15.73
N THR A 236 -3.37 -8.13 -15.20
CA THR A 236 -4.01 -9.40 -14.87
C THR A 236 -4.18 -9.50 -13.37
N PHE A 237 -5.35 -9.92 -12.93
CA PHE A 237 -5.71 -10.06 -11.52
C PHE A 237 -6.12 -11.48 -11.24
N ARG A 238 -5.56 -12.05 -10.17
CA ARG A 238 -6.20 -13.16 -9.49
C ARG A 238 -7.40 -12.62 -8.72
N THR A 239 -8.53 -13.30 -8.85
CA THR A 239 -9.81 -12.79 -8.36
C THR A 239 -10.42 -13.73 -7.34
N THR A 240 -10.91 -13.16 -6.24
CA THR A 240 -11.72 -13.86 -5.25
C THR A 240 -13.03 -13.09 -5.06
N VAL A 241 -14.17 -13.74 -5.28
CA VAL A 241 -15.51 -13.16 -5.04
C VAL A 241 -16.21 -13.96 -3.95
N GLU A 242 -16.57 -13.30 -2.86
CA GLU A 242 -17.31 -13.89 -1.74
C GLU A 242 -18.48 -12.98 -1.34
N GLY A 243 -19.71 -13.39 -1.70
CA GLY A 243 -20.91 -12.62 -1.39
C GLY A 243 -20.89 -11.23 -2.05
N ASN A 244 -20.81 -10.18 -1.24
CA ASN A 244 -20.72 -8.79 -1.71
C ASN A 244 -19.30 -8.22 -1.65
N THR A 245 -18.29 -9.07 -1.51
CA THR A 245 -16.87 -8.69 -1.46
C THR A 245 -16.13 -9.22 -2.68
N LEU A 246 -15.24 -8.39 -3.22
CA LEU A 246 -14.35 -8.71 -4.32
C LEU A 246 -12.93 -8.36 -3.90
N GLU A 247 -12.01 -9.31 -4.05
CA GLU A 247 -10.57 -9.08 -3.94
C GLU A 247 -9.92 -9.31 -5.31
N LEU A 248 -9.17 -8.31 -5.78
CA LEU A 248 -8.34 -8.38 -6.98
C LEU A 248 -6.88 -8.26 -6.56
N VAL A 249 -6.09 -9.28 -6.88
CA VAL A 249 -4.65 -9.32 -6.60
C VAL A 249 -3.92 -9.27 -7.93
N ALA A 250 -3.20 -8.17 -8.20
CA ALA A 250 -2.46 -8.04 -9.44
C ALA A 250 -1.36 -9.11 -9.53
N THR A 251 -1.33 -9.86 -10.63
CA THR A 251 -0.39 -10.96 -10.86
C THR A 251 0.78 -10.55 -11.75
N ASP A 252 0.65 -9.44 -12.47
CA ASP A 252 1.67 -8.86 -13.32
C ASP A 252 1.61 -7.35 -13.16
N ILE A 253 2.53 -6.82 -12.35
CA ILE A 253 2.65 -5.38 -12.06
C ILE A 253 3.85 -4.80 -12.82
N GLY A 254 4.02 -5.15 -14.09
CA GLY A 254 4.99 -4.53 -14.99
C GLY A 254 6.42 -4.39 -14.44
N ASP A 255 7.11 -3.33 -14.88
CA ASP A 255 8.54 -3.00 -14.64
C ASP A 255 8.87 -2.64 -13.17
N LEU A 256 7.97 -2.95 -12.22
CA LEU A 256 8.27 -2.88 -10.79
C LEU A 256 9.14 -4.06 -10.31
N SER A 257 9.48 -5.00 -11.18
CA SER A 257 10.48 -6.03 -10.87
C SER A 257 11.83 -5.36 -10.61
N CYS A 258 12.30 -5.48 -9.38
CA CYS A 258 13.57 -4.91 -8.96
C CYS A 258 14.72 -5.63 -9.70
N THR A 259 15.51 -4.89 -10.49
CA THR A 259 16.79 -5.39 -11.03
C THR A 259 17.81 -5.55 -9.90
N ASP A 260 18.97 -6.19 -10.18
CA ASP A 260 20.04 -6.37 -9.20
C ASP A 260 20.45 -5.07 -8.48
N GLU A 261 20.31 -3.92 -9.14
CA GLU A 261 20.71 -2.60 -8.63
C GLU A 261 19.89 -2.15 -7.41
N CYS A 262 18.60 -2.50 -7.33
CA CYS A 262 17.76 -2.10 -6.19
C CYS A 262 17.70 -3.14 -5.06
N LEU A 263 18.29 -4.33 -5.21
CA LEU A 263 18.38 -5.32 -4.13
C LEU A 263 19.12 -4.74 -2.91
N SER A 264 20.22 -4.02 -3.16
CA SER A 264 21.00 -3.35 -2.11
C SER A 264 20.19 -2.30 -1.33
N PHE A 265 19.29 -1.60 -2.01
CA PHE A 265 18.36 -0.68 -1.38
C PHE A 265 17.41 -1.43 -0.45
N TYR A 266 16.79 -2.53 -0.91
CA TYR A 266 15.89 -3.33 -0.08
C TYR A 266 16.59 -4.06 1.06
N GLU A 267 17.86 -4.44 0.90
CA GLU A 267 18.65 -4.97 2.01
C GLU A 267 18.86 -3.91 3.08
N SER A 268 19.10 -2.66 2.68
CA SER A 268 19.24 -1.56 3.62
C SER A 268 17.95 -1.23 4.35
N THR A 269 16.81 -1.23 3.65
CA THR A 269 15.49 -0.88 4.22
C THR A 269 14.89 -2.01 5.05
N ALA A 270 15.10 -3.26 4.64
CA ALA A 270 14.68 -4.45 5.38
C ALA A 270 15.69 -4.86 6.46
N PHE A 271 16.86 -4.22 6.55
CA PHE A 271 17.95 -4.60 7.47
C PHE A 271 18.44 -6.03 7.28
N ALA A 272 18.38 -6.51 6.04
CA ALA A 272 18.94 -7.79 5.69
C ALA A 272 20.48 -7.69 5.60
N THR A 273 21.14 -8.83 5.71
CA THR A 273 22.58 -8.93 5.47
C THR A 273 22.88 -8.50 4.03
N PRO A 274 23.89 -7.66 3.76
CA PRO A 274 24.23 -7.29 2.39
C PRO A 274 24.51 -8.52 1.51
N GLY A 275 23.97 -8.55 0.28
CA GLY A 275 24.04 -9.66 -0.67
C GLY A 275 23.17 -10.88 -0.33
N SER A 276 22.24 -10.76 0.62
CA SER A 276 21.36 -11.86 1.05
C SER A 276 19.97 -11.83 0.44
N ILE A 277 19.50 -10.72 -0.11
CA ILE A 277 18.21 -10.68 -0.81
C ILE A 277 18.45 -11.03 -2.28
N SER A 278 17.71 -12.02 -2.78
CA SER A 278 17.85 -12.54 -4.15
C SER A 278 16.69 -12.14 -5.08
N ALA A 279 15.57 -11.67 -4.52
CA ALA A 279 14.44 -11.16 -5.29
C ALA A 279 13.58 -10.22 -4.42
N VAL A 280 12.94 -9.26 -5.07
CA VAL A 280 11.93 -8.39 -4.47
C VAL A 280 10.72 -8.36 -5.40
N ASP A 281 9.55 -8.66 -4.83
CA ASP A 281 8.27 -8.70 -5.54
C ASP A 281 7.29 -7.75 -4.87
N PHE A 282 6.45 -7.09 -5.66
CA PHE A 282 5.34 -6.28 -5.16
C PHE A 282 4.05 -7.03 -5.36
N LEU A 283 3.19 -7.05 -4.34
CA LEU A 283 1.84 -7.56 -4.46
C LEU A 283 0.84 -6.45 -4.19
N LEU A 284 0.11 -6.07 -5.23
CA LEU A 284 -0.95 -5.07 -5.15
C LEU A 284 -2.31 -5.77 -5.01
N THR A 285 -2.99 -5.49 -3.91
CA THR A 285 -4.28 -6.08 -3.55
C THR A 285 -5.33 -4.99 -3.41
N TYR A 286 -6.41 -5.11 -4.18
CA TYR A 286 -7.56 -4.25 -4.11
C TYR A 286 -8.76 -4.99 -3.53
N ARG A 287 -9.43 -4.37 -2.56
CA ARG A 287 -10.63 -4.92 -1.92
C ARG A 287 -11.81 -4.02 -2.15
N PHE A 288 -12.88 -4.59 -2.66
CA PHE A 288 -14.09 -3.87 -3.01
C PHE A 288 -15.31 -4.44 -2.30
N ARG A 289 -16.36 -3.62 -2.26
CA ARG A 289 -17.71 -4.03 -1.91
C ARG A 289 -18.71 -3.68 -3.00
N SER A 290 -19.62 -4.58 -3.26
CA SER A 290 -20.75 -4.32 -4.15
C SER A 290 -21.78 -3.41 -3.45
N GLY A 291 -22.27 -2.39 -4.16
CA GLY A 291 -23.39 -1.54 -3.72
C GLY A 291 -24.77 -2.20 -3.93
N THR A 292 -24.82 -3.27 -4.71
CA THR A 292 -26.02 -4.06 -4.99
C THR A 292 -25.77 -5.49 -4.51
N SER A 293 -26.42 -5.89 -3.40
CA SER A 293 -26.67 -7.31 -3.13
C SER A 293 -27.02 -8.00 -4.46
N ALA A 294 -26.46 -9.17 -4.74
CA ALA A 294 -26.52 -9.89 -6.02
C ALA A 294 -27.95 -10.28 -6.54
N ALA A 295 -28.99 -9.55 -6.13
CA ALA A 295 -30.33 -9.61 -6.64
C ALA A 295 -30.85 -8.19 -6.89
N ALA A 296 -30.68 -7.68 -8.13
CA ALA A 296 -31.70 -6.93 -8.90
C ALA A 296 -31.06 -6.16 -10.07
N ARG A 297 -31.20 -6.70 -11.30
CA ARG A 297 -31.20 -5.89 -12.53
C ARG A 297 -32.33 -4.85 -12.45
N PRO A 298 -32.09 -3.61 -12.91
CA PRO A 298 -32.59 -3.26 -14.24
C PRO A 298 -31.69 -2.29 -15.06
N VAL A 299 -31.83 -2.38 -16.39
CA VAL A 299 -31.22 -1.57 -17.46
C VAL A 299 -32.36 -0.81 -18.19
N PRO A 300 -32.19 0.30 -18.95
CA PRO A 300 -31.35 1.50 -18.80
C PRO A 300 -32.16 2.82 -18.98
N ALA A 301 -31.51 4.00 -18.88
CA ALA A 301 -31.90 5.17 -19.69
C ALA A 301 -30.70 6.06 -20.04
N ALA A 302 -30.71 6.53 -21.29
CA ALA A 302 -29.62 7.19 -22.01
C ALA A 302 -29.48 8.72 -21.78
N ARG A 303 -28.42 9.28 -22.41
CA ARG A 303 -28.15 10.69 -22.84
C ARG A 303 -27.46 11.62 -21.81
N ARG A 304 -26.43 12.44 -22.11
CA ARG A 304 -25.83 12.98 -23.36
C ARG A 304 -24.31 13.25 -23.20
N GLN A 305 -23.62 13.27 -24.34
CA GLN A 305 -22.30 13.88 -24.58
C GLN A 305 -22.29 15.42 -24.34
N ASN A 306 -21.17 15.95 -23.84
CA ASN A 306 -20.41 17.01 -24.50
C ASN A 306 -18.97 17.14 -23.94
N GLU A 307 -18.04 17.33 -24.87
CA GLU A 307 -16.59 17.55 -24.75
C GLU A 307 -16.27 18.75 -23.83
N ARG A 308 -15.13 18.85 -23.11
CA ARG A 308 -13.73 18.75 -23.57
C ARG A 308 -12.84 18.78 -22.30
N ALA A 309 -12.00 17.77 -22.08
CA ALA A 309 -11.02 17.78 -20.98
C ALA A 309 -9.60 18.01 -21.52
N VAL A 310 -8.93 19.01 -20.94
CA VAL A 310 -7.47 19.11 -20.94
C VAL A 310 -6.99 18.29 -19.74
N ARG A 311 -5.96 17.46 -19.99
CA ARG A 311 -5.41 16.40 -19.13
C ARG A 311 -5.07 16.84 -17.69
N PRO A 312 -5.32 15.95 -16.73
CA PRO A 312 -4.22 15.21 -16.08
C PRO A 312 -4.46 13.68 -16.03
N THR A 313 -3.41 12.93 -15.71
CA THR A 313 -3.31 11.46 -15.75
C THR A 313 -3.90 10.82 -14.49
N LEU A 314 -4.59 9.68 -14.61
CA LEU A 314 -4.96 8.89 -13.44
C LEU A 314 -3.70 8.29 -12.77
N PRO A 315 -3.61 8.30 -11.44
CA PRO A 315 -2.52 7.64 -10.73
C PRO A 315 -2.63 6.10 -10.71
N ILE A 316 -3.65 5.50 -11.32
CA ILE A 316 -3.99 4.07 -11.12
C ILE A 316 -3.46 3.17 -12.26
N LEU A 317 -2.85 3.75 -13.27
CA LEU A 317 -2.39 3.05 -14.48
C LEU A 317 -0.98 3.49 -14.91
N GLY A 318 -0.57 4.72 -14.59
CA GLY A 318 0.84 5.11 -14.65
C GLY A 318 1.67 4.54 -13.49
N PHE A 319 2.10 3.29 -13.62
CA PHE A 319 3.35 2.80 -13.05
C PHE A 319 4.37 2.64 -14.18
#